data_AF-A0A7W1T503-F1
#
_entry.id   AF-A0A7W1T503-F1
#
_cell.length_a   1.000
_cell.length_b   1.000
_cell.length_c   1.000
_cell.angle_alpha   90.00
_cell.angle_beta   90.00
_cell.angle_gamma   90.00
#
_symmetry.space_group_name_H-M   'P 1'
#
loop_
_entity.id
_entity.type
_entity.pdbx_description
1 polymer ?
#
loop_
_entity_poly.entity_id
_entity_poly.type
_entity_poly.pdbx_seq_one_letter_code
_entity_poly.pdbx_strand_id
1 'polypeptide(L)' 'MKKVIREAFEVFGMLFLVLLIWSYFDQNGDTIYQGKTFLIVFLLALIFGGYLREVRRKK' A
#
# COMPACT_ATOMS: atom_id res chain seq x y z
N MET A 1 6.03 16.93 -11.93
CA MET A 1 4.98 15.91 -11.63
C MET A 1 5.52 14.56 -11.16
N LYS A 2 6.49 13.93 -11.84
CA LYS A 2 6.97 12.56 -11.47
C LYS A 2 7.58 12.42 -10.07
N LYS A 3 8.14 13.50 -9.49
CA LYS A 3 8.78 13.52 -8.17
C LYS A 3 7.75 13.61 -7.04
N VAL A 4 6.80 14.54 -7.14
CA VAL A 4 5.67 14.69 -6.19
C VAL A 4 4.84 13.40 -6.12
N ILE A 5 4.56 12.76 -7.26
CA ILE A 5 3.84 11.47 -7.27
C ILE A 5 4.65 10.37 -6.56
N ARG A 6 5.98 10.39 -6.66
CA ARG A 6 6.84 9.40 -6.00
C ARG A 6 6.88 9.62 -4.49
N GLU A 7 7.08 10.87 -4.05
CA GLU A 7 7.10 11.22 -2.63
C GLU A 7 5.74 10.95 -1.97
N ALA A 8 4.64 11.29 -2.64
CA ALA A 8 3.30 10.93 -2.18
C ALA A 8 3.14 9.41 -2.05
N PHE A 9 3.57 8.64 -3.05
CA PHE A 9 3.49 7.18 -3.00
C PHE A 9 4.31 6.56 -1.87
N GLU A 10 5.50 7.11 -1.59
CA GLU A 10 6.36 6.69 -0.48
C GLU A 10 5.71 7.02 0.88
N VAL A 11 5.16 8.22 1.05
CA VAL A 11 4.47 8.64 2.29
C VAL A 11 3.17 7.84 2.50
N PHE A 12 2.34 7.70 1.48
CA PHE A 12 1.13 6.90 1.54
C PHE A 12 1.45 5.43 1.77
N GLY A 13 2.50 4.89 1.15
CA GLY A 13 2.97 3.52 1.38
C GLY A 13 3.44 3.28 2.82
N MET A 14 4.13 4.24 3.44
CA MET A 14 4.53 4.16 4.85
C MET A 14 3.34 4.23 5.81
N LEU A 15 2.44 5.21 5.63
CA LEU A 15 1.21 5.33 6.42
C LEU A 15 0.36 4.06 6.35
N PHE A 16 0.29 3.51 5.14
CA PHE A 16 -0.42 2.29 4.85
C PHE A 16 0.18 1.07 5.57
N LEU A 17 1.51 0.92 5.60
CA LEU A 17 2.20 -0.14 6.35
C LEU A 17 1.92 -0.04 7.86
N VAL A 18 1.91 1.16 8.42
CA VAL A 18 1.60 1.38 9.84
C VAL A 18 0.17 0.95 10.16
N LEU A 19 -0.80 1.31 9.31
CA LEU A 19 -2.20 0.88 9.48
C LEU A 19 -2.35 -0.64 9.36
N LEU A 20 -1.59 -1.30 8.48
CA LEU A 20 -1.60 -2.75 8.33
C LEU A 20 -1.06 -3.47 9.56
N ILE A 21 0.03 -2.96 10.14
CA ILE A 21 0.60 -3.48 11.39
C ILE A 21 -0.38 -3.25 12.54
N TRP A 22 -0.94 -2.04 12.66
CA TRP A 22 -1.94 -1.71 13.69
C TRP A 22 -3.17 -2.61 13.62
N SER A 23 -3.66 -2.85 12.40
CA SER A 23 -4.79 -3.74 12.13
C SER A 23 -4.53 -5.19 12.61
N TYR A 24 -3.28 -5.62 12.71
CA TYR A 24 -2.93 -6.94 13.23
C TYR A 24 -3.07 -7.05 14.75
N PHE A 25 -2.90 -5.94 15.49
CA PHE A 25 -3.01 -5.90 16.94
C PHE A 25 -4.44 -5.64 17.44
N ASP A 26 -5.30 -5.08 16.60
CA ASP A 26 -6.70 -4.87 16.91
C ASP A 26 -7.52 -6.15 16.66
N GLN A 27 -8.05 -6.74 17.74
CA GLN A 27 -8.75 -8.04 17.78
C GLN A 27 -10.24 -7.94 17.45
N ASN A 28 -10.73 -6.80 16.94
CA ASN A 28 -12.11 -6.63 16.50
C ASN A 28 -12.35 -7.40 15.18
N GLY A 29 -12.64 -8.69 15.31
CA GLY A 29 -12.54 -9.72 14.27
C GLY A 29 -13.40 -9.55 13.01
N ASP A 30 -14.42 -8.70 13.00
CA ASP A 30 -15.38 -8.61 11.88
C ASP A 30 -15.10 -7.41 10.94
N THR A 31 -15.01 -6.19 11.47
CA THR A 31 -14.74 -4.98 10.66
C THR A 31 -13.32 -4.98 10.09
N ILE A 32 -12.39 -5.60 10.83
CA ILE A 32 -10.97 -5.64 10.49
C ILE A 32 -10.68 -6.69 9.44
N TYR A 33 -11.47 -7.76 9.31
CA TYR A 33 -11.25 -8.77 8.27
C TYR A 33 -11.45 -8.19 6.85
N GLN A 34 -12.47 -7.34 6.69
CA GLN A 34 -12.70 -6.60 5.45
C GLN A 34 -11.66 -5.49 5.25
N GLY A 35 -11.29 -4.76 6.31
CA GLY A 35 -10.22 -3.77 6.28
C GLY A 35 -8.86 -4.36 5.89
N LYS A 36 -8.48 -5.51 6.46
CA LYS A 36 -7.25 -6.26 6.15
C LYS A 36 -7.19 -6.69 4.69
N THR A 37 -8.31 -7.17 4.14
CA THR A 37 -8.39 -7.56 2.72
C THR A 37 -8.18 -6.35 1.82
N PHE A 38 -8.84 -5.22 2.11
CA PHE A 38 -8.64 -3.97 1.37
C PHE A 38 -7.18 -3.52 1.44
N LEU A 39 -6.58 -3.61 2.63
CA LEU A 39 -5.18 -3.29 2.82
C LEU A 39 -4.28 -4.21 1.96
N ILE A 40 -4.43 -5.53 2.02
CA ILE A 40 -3.58 -6.45 1.24
C ILE A 40 -3.72 -6.19 -0.28
N VAL A 41 -4.94 -5.96 -0.77
CA VAL A 41 -5.18 -5.63 -2.19
C VAL A 41 -4.51 -4.31 -2.57
N PHE A 42 -4.59 -3.31 -1.70
CA PHE A 42 -3.95 -2.01 -1.92
C PHE A 42 -2.42 -2.12 -1.93
N LEU A 43 -1.83 -2.89 -1.00
CA LEU A 43 -0.39 -3.17 -0.96
C LEU A 43 0.08 -3.83 -2.28
N LEU A 44 -0.65 -4.83 -2.74
CA LEU A 44 -0.35 -5.51 -4.00
C LEU A 44 -0.45 -4.55 -5.18
N ALA A 45 -1.48 -3.70 -5.23
CA ALA A 45 -1.61 -2.67 -6.26
C ALA A 45 -0.46 -1.64 -6.22
N LEU A 46 0.02 -1.29 -5.03
CA LEU A 46 1.13 -0.36 -4.80
C LEU A 46 2.45 -0.95 -5.33
N ILE A 47 2.73 -2.22 -5.00
CA ILE A 47 3.91 -2.96 -5.47
C ILE A 47 3.84 -3.18 -6.98
N PHE A 48 2.70 -3.61 -7.51
CA PHE A 48 2.51 -3.81 -8.96
C PHE A 48 2.65 -2.50 -9.73
N GLY A 49 2.07 -1.41 -9.22
CA GLY A 49 2.19 -0.08 -9.82
C GLY A 49 3.63 0.43 -9.84
N GLY A 50 4.38 0.21 -8.75
CA GLY A 50 5.81 0.48 -8.69
C GLY A 50 6.60 -0.36 -9.69
N TYR A 51 6.35 -1.67 -9.75
CA TYR A 51 7.02 -2.59 -10.64
C TYR A 51 6.75 -2.30 -12.12
N LEU A 52 5.48 -2.06 -12.51
CA LEU A 52 5.11 -1.65 -13.87
C LEU A 52 5.79 -0.34 -14.28
N ARG A 53 5.92 0.61 -13.36
CA ARG A 53 6.62 1.87 -13.61
C ARG A 53 8.13 1.66 -13.78
N GLU A 54 8.74 0.75 -13.04
CA GLU A 54 10.15 0.36 -13.16
C GLU A 54 10.42 -0.36 -14.50
N VAL A 55 9.57 -1.32 -14.86
CA VAL A 55 9.63 -2.06 -16.13
C VAL A 55 9.51 -1.11 -17.32
N ARG A 56 8.61 -0.11 -17.26
CA ARG A 56 8.45 0.90 -18.31
C ARG A 56 9.63 1.89 -18.39
N ARG A 57 10.51 1.98 -17.39
CA ARG A 57 11.74 2.79 -17.46
C ARG A 57 12.94 2.02 -18.00
N LYS A 58 12.94 0.68 -17.89
CA LYS A 58 14.02 -0.18 -18.38
C LYS A 58 13.88 -0.59 -19.85
N LYS A 59 12.71 -0.32 -20.47
CA LYS A 59 12.43 -0.56 -21.88
C LYS A 59 12.43 0.76 -22.64
#